data_AF-A0A8T0A626-F1
#
_entry.id   AF-A0A8T0A626-F1
#
_cell.length_a   1.000
_cell.length_b   1.000
_cell.length_c   1.000
_cell.angle_alpha   90.00
_cell.angle_beta   90.00
_cell.angle_gamma   90.00
#
_symmetry.space_group_name_H-M   'P 1'
#
loop_
_entity.id
_entity.type
_entity.pdbx_description
1 polymer ?
#
loop_
_entity_poly.entity_id
_entity_poly.type
_entity_poly.pdbx_seq_one_letter_code
_entity_poly.pdbx_strand_id
1 'polypeptide(L)'
;PFTVITDHRNLQYLHEAKRLNPRQARWALFFTRFNFSITYQPGTKNGKADALSRVYGPEEPAEPGPILPPTLILSPVIWDLDEDIRTATRREPAPPGCPRNRTFVPRECRQALLKAVHEVPGSGHLGRRQTLRLVQGRYWWPGMSNTVSEFVRGCNI
;
A
#
# COMPACT_ATOMS: atom_id res chain seq x y z
N PRO A 1 -30.11 13.22 27.61
CA PRO A 1 -28.74 13.79 27.59
C PRO A 1 -27.82 12.87 28.41
N PHE A 2 -26.56 12.69 28.02
CA PHE A 2 -25.59 11.88 28.78
C PHE A 2 -24.26 12.62 28.95
N THR A 3 -23.44 12.17 29.91
CA THR A 3 -22.14 12.79 30.19
C THR A 3 -21.02 11.92 29.65
N VAL A 4 -20.14 12.52 28.87
CA VAL A 4 -18.89 11.92 28.40
C VAL A 4 -17.77 12.35 29.33
N ILE A 5 -17.12 11.38 29.95
CA ILE A 5 -15.96 11.59 30.80
C ILE A 5 -14.70 11.27 29.98
N THR A 6 -13.75 12.20 29.93
CA THR A 6 -12.50 12.03 29.19
C THR A 6 -11.32 12.59 29.99
N ASP A 7 -10.16 11.99 29.81
CA ASP A 7 -8.88 12.50 30.30
C ASP A 7 -8.24 13.52 29.35
N HIS A 8 -8.89 13.85 28.23
CA HIS A 8 -8.41 14.84 27.29
C HIS A 8 -9.07 16.21 27.50
N ARG A 9 -8.40 17.08 28.28
CA ARG A 9 -8.93 18.39 28.70
C ARG A 9 -9.40 19.27 27.53
N ASN A 10 -8.73 19.25 26.39
CA ASN A 10 -9.11 20.11 25.25
C ASN A 10 -10.49 19.76 24.66
N LEU A 11 -10.99 18.53 24.87
CA LEU A 11 -12.29 18.13 24.34
C LEU A 11 -13.46 18.81 25.05
N GLN A 12 -13.26 19.36 26.25
CA GLN A 12 -14.32 20.12 26.93
C GLN A 12 -14.79 21.33 26.10
N TYR A 13 -13.88 21.91 25.31
CA TYR A 13 -14.14 23.10 24.51
C TYR A 13 -14.58 22.77 23.07
N LEU A 14 -14.94 21.51 22.78
CA LEU A 14 -15.27 21.06 21.41
C LEU A 14 -16.41 21.89 20.78
N HIS A 15 -17.43 22.26 21.57
CA HIS A 15 -18.56 23.06 21.11
C HIS A 15 -18.30 24.58 21.12
N GLU A 16 -17.27 25.04 21.84
CA GLU A 16 -16.92 26.47 22.00
C GLU A 16 -15.81 26.92 21.05
N ALA A 17 -15.15 25.97 20.40
CA ALA A 17 -14.00 26.23 19.55
C ALA A 17 -14.38 27.08 18.32
N LYS A 18 -13.85 28.30 18.26
CA LYS A 18 -14.08 29.26 17.17
C LYS A 18 -13.44 28.85 15.83
N ARG A 19 -12.36 28.05 15.87
CA ARG A 19 -11.63 27.57 14.68
C ARG A 19 -11.28 26.10 14.86
N LEU A 20 -11.87 25.25 14.04
CA LEU A 20 -11.60 23.81 14.00
C LEU A 20 -10.74 23.48 12.78
N ASN A 21 -9.78 22.56 12.94
CA ASN A 21 -9.10 21.97 11.79
C ASN A 21 -10.06 21.02 11.03
N PRO A 22 -9.77 20.66 9.77
CA PRO A 22 -10.68 19.83 8.97
C PRO A 22 -11.07 18.50 9.62
N ARG A 23 -10.15 17.87 10.37
CA ARG A 23 -10.43 16.63 11.11
C ARG A 23 -11.42 16.89 12.23
N GLN A 24 -11.18 17.90 13.05
CA GLN A 24 -12.05 18.28 14.18
C GLN A 24 -13.44 18.72 13.70
N ALA A 25 -13.54 19.44 12.58
CA ALA A 25 -14.82 19.86 12.00
C ALA A 25 -15.68 18.66 11.59
N ARG A 26 -15.08 17.64 10.96
CA ARG A 26 -15.78 16.38 10.62
C ARG A 26 -16.32 15.67 11.86
N TRP A 27 -15.50 15.58 12.91
CA TRP A 27 -15.90 14.98 14.17
C TRP A 27 -16.98 15.79 14.89
N ALA A 28 -16.85 17.11 14.96
CA ALA A 28 -17.84 18.00 15.55
C ALA A 28 -19.21 17.84 14.86
N LEU A 29 -19.23 17.80 13.52
CA LEU A 29 -20.46 17.54 12.76
C LEU A 29 -21.07 16.17 13.09
N PHE A 30 -20.26 15.11 13.16
CA PHE A 30 -20.73 13.79 13.55
C PHE A 30 -21.36 13.79 14.95
N PHE A 31 -20.73 14.49 15.89
CA PHE A 31 -21.18 14.54 17.28
C PHE A 31 -22.48 15.33 17.48
N THR A 32 -22.85 16.24 16.57
CA THR A 32 -24.15 16.95 16.65
C THR A 32 -25.38 16.03 16.64
N ARG A 33 -25.21 14.78 16.20
CA ARG A 33 -26.26 13.75 16.21
C ARG A 33 -26.63 13.27 17.61
N PHE A 34 -25.80 13.56 18.60
CA PHE A 34 -25.96 13.11 19.98
C PHE A 34 -26.18 14.29 20.92
N ASN A 35 -26.94 14.06 22.00
CA ASN A 35 -27.16 15.05 23.05
C ASN A 35 -26.33 14.69 24.29
N PHE A 36 -25.18 15.34 24.45
CA PHE A 36 -24.23 15.05 25.53
C PHE A 36 -23.46 16.28 26.02
N SER A 37 -22.84 16.14 27.20
CA SER A 37 -21.89 17.10 27.76
C SER A 37 -20.53 16.41 28.02
N ILE A 38 -19.43 17.17 27.92
CA ILE A 38 -18.07 16.63 28.11
C ILE A 38 -17.49 17.18 29.42
N THR A 39 -17.00 16.29 30.28
CA THR A 39 -16.30 16.63 31.53
C THR A 39 -14.92 15.98 31.58
N TYR A 40 -13.93 16.77 31.99
CA TYR A 40 -12.57 16.28 32.18
C TYR A 40 -12.43 15.53 33.51
N GLN A 41 -11.79 14.36 33.46
CA GLN A 41 -11.34 13.60 34.63
C GLN A 41 -9.89 13.17 34.45
N PRO A 42 -8.98 13.43 35.40
CA PRO A 42 -7.58 12.99 35.29
C PRO A 42 -7.48 11.48 35.04
N GLY A 43 -6.55 11.06 34.17
CA GLY A 43 -6.37 9.64 33.79
C GLY A 43 -6.22 8.69 34.99
N THR A 44 -5.60 9.14 36.08
CA THR A 44 -5.47 8.36 37.33
C THR A 44 -6.80 7.96 37.96
N LYS A 45 -7.87 8.73 37.70
CA LYS A 45 -9.23 8.43 38.16
C LYS A 45 -10.09 7.79 37.07
N ASN A 46 -9.62 7.75 35.82
CA ASN A 46 -10.30 7.15 34.68
C ASN A 46 -9.87 5.68 34.44
N GLY A 47 -9.51 4.96 35.52
CA GLY A 47 -8.87 3.64 35.45
C GLY A 47 -9.70 2.58 34.73
N LYS A 48 -11.04 2.68 34.74
CA LYS A 48 -11.92 1.74 34.01
C LYS A 48 -11.76 1.86 32.49
N ALA A 49 -11.75 3.08 31.97
CA ALA A 49 -11.56 3.34 30.55
C ALA A 49 -10.10 3.07 30.14
N ASP A 50 -9.14 3.45 31.00
CA ASP A 50 -7.72 3.18 30.78
C ASP A 50 -7.45 1.67 30.67
N ALA A 51 -7.98 0.87 31.61
CA ALA A 51 -7.86 -0.59 31.55
C ALA A 51 -8.41 -1.15 30.23
N LEU A 52 -9.64 -0.79 29.84
CA LEU A 52 -10.25 -1.27 28.59
C LEU A 52 -9.49 -0.80 27.34
N SER A 53 -8.93 0.40 27.34
CA SER A 53 -8.11 0.91 26.23
C SER A 53 -6.78 0.19 26.07
N ARG A 54 -6.33 -0.52 27.12
CA ARG A 54 -5.08 -1.29 27.16
C ARG A 54 -5.26 -2.80 27.04
N VAL A 55 -6.49 -3.33 27.16
CA VAL A 55 -6.77 -4.77 27.01
C VAL A 55 -6.41 -5.26 25.62
N TYR A 56 -6.59 -4.42 24.60
CA TYR A 56 -5.96 -4.63 23.31
C TYR A 56 -4.57 -3.99 23.40
N GLY A 57 -3.57 -4.78 23.80
CA GLY A 57 -2.19 -4.45 23.46
C GLY A 57 -2.09 -4.26 21.94
N PRO A 58 -1.04 -3.59 21.43
CA PRO A 58 -0.78 -3.68 20.01
C PRO A 58 -0.85 -5.16 19.64
N GLU A 59 -1.66 -5.53 18.64
CA GLU A 59 -1.33 -6.74 17.86
C GLU A 59 0.19 -6.69 17.72
N GLU A 60 0.90 -7.73 18.19
CA GLU A 60 2.35 -7.78 18.02
C GLU A 60 2.62 -7.23 16.63
N PRO A 61 3.36 -6.11 16.50
CA PRO A 61 3.37 -5.34 15.27
C PRO A 61 3.64 -6.33 14.17
N ALA A 62 2.61 -6.62 13.38
CA ALA A 62 2.71 -7.67 12.38
C ALA A 62 3.93 -7.26 11.57
N GLU A 63 4.99 -8.07 11.65
CA GLU A 63 6.30 -7.82 11.05
C GLU A 63 6.08 -7.04 9.77
N PRO A 64 6.53 -5.76 9.66
CA PRO A 64 6.01 -4.77 8.72
C PRO A 64 5.91 -5.39 7.33
N GLY A 65 4.71 -5.87 7.08
CA GLY A 65 4.44 -6.88 6.09
C GLY A 65 3.39 -6.31 5.18
N PRO A 66 3.45 -6.61 3.88
CA PRO A 66 2.41 -6.17 2.99
C PRO A 66 1.06 -6.71 3.49
N ILE A 67 0.03 -5.84 3.50
CA ILE A 67 -1.36 -6.20 3.86
C ILE A 67 -1.82 -7.44 3.07
N LEU A 68 -1.34 -7.54 1.84
CA LEU A 68 -1.45 -8.74 1.03
C LEU A 68 -0.21 -9.62 1.25
N PRO A 69 -0.36 -10.90 1.62
CA PRO A 69 0.79 -11.79 1.68
C PRO A 69 1.51 -11.81 0.33
N PRO A 70 2.85 -11.97 0.29
CA PRO A 70 3.62 -11.96 -0.97
C PRO A 70 3.12 -12.96 -2.03
N THR A 71 2.42 -14.02 -1.59
CA THR A 71 1.74 -15.03 -2.42
C THR A 71 0.52 -14.50 -3.18
N LEU A 72 -0.16 -13.46 -2.65
CA LEU A 72 -1.35 -12.85 -3.25
C LEU A 72 -1.03 -11.61 -4.09
N ILE A 73 0.24 -11.21 -4.15
CA ILE A 73 0.67 -10.18 -5.10
C ILE A 73 0.86 -10.84 -6.47
N LEU A 74 -0.23 -10.90 -7.22
CA LEU A 74 -0.22 -11.36 -8.61
C LEU A 74 0.48 -10.33 -9.50
N SER A 75 1.21 -10.81 -10.50
CA SER A 75 1.69 -9.96 -11.59
C SER A 75 0.47 -9.31 -12.26
N PRO A 76 0.51 -8.01 -12.60
CA PRO A 76 -0.58 -7.37 -13.33
C PRO A 76 -0.85 -8.16 -14.61
N VAL A 77 -2.13 -8.42 -14.88
CA VAL A 77 -2.54 -9.12 -16.09
C VAL A 77 -2.52 -8.11 -17.23
N ILE A 78 -1.45 -8.12 -18.03
CA ILE A 78 -1.26 -7.19 -19.15
C ILE A 78 -1.52 -7.96 -20.44
N TRP A 79 -2.80 -8.21 -20.75
CA TRP A 79 -3.24 -9.04 -21.86
C TRP A 79 -2.71 -8.56 -23.22
N ASP A 80 -2.75 -7.25 -23.48
CA ASP A 80 -2.32 -6.68 -24.76
C ASP A 80 -0.82 -6.92 -25.01
N LEU A 81 -0.01 -6.87 -23.95
CA LEU A 81 1.42 -7.07 -24.04
C LEU A 81 1.83 -8.55 -24.17
N ASP A 82 1.02 -9.48 -23.65
CA ASP A 82 1.27 -10.92 -23.83
C ASP A 82 1.25 -11.30 -25.32
N GLU A 83 0.36 -10.70 -26.13
CA GLU A 83 0.28 -10.96 -27.57
C GLU A 83 1.46 -10.33 -28.33
N ASP A 84 1.85 -9.11 -27.97
CA ASP A 84 3.06 -8.46 -28.49
C ASP A 84 4.31 -9.30 -28.18
N ILE A 85 4.44 -9.83 -26.97
CA ILE A 85 5.57 -10.70 -26.60
C ILE A 85 5.57 -11.99 -27.43
N ARG A 86 4.40 -12.59 -27.65
CA ARG A 86 4.28 -13.81 -28.47
C ARG A 86 4.68 -13.56 -29.92
N THR A 87 4.21 -12.46 -30.51
CA THR A 87 4.56 -12.11 -31.90
C THR A 87 6.05 -11.79 -32.04
N ALA A 88 6.61 -11.02 -31.11
CA ALA A 88 8.03 -10.69 -31.04
C ALA A 88 8.93 -11.93 -30.86
N THR A 89 8.47 -12.93 -30.08
CA THR A 89 9.23 -14.16 -29.82
C THR A 89 9.38 -15.02 -31.08
N ARG A 90 8.49 -14.87 -32.07
CA ARG A 90 8.67 -15.51 -33.39
C ARG A 90 9.87 -14.94 -34.15
N ARG A 91 10.25 -13.68 -33.88
CA ARG A 91 11.40 -13.00 -34.51
C ARG A 91 12.69 -13.21 -33.71
N GLU A 92 12.60 -13.18 -32.38
CA GLU A 92 13.70 -13.43 -31.46
C GLU A 92 13.35 -14.67 -30.60
N PRO A 93 13.75 -15.89 -30.99
CA PRO A 93 13.41 -17.08 -30.24
C PRO A 93 14.15 -17.13 -28.89
N ALA A 94 13.56 -17.83 -27.92
CA ALA A 94 14.11 -17.96 -26.59
C ALA A 94 15.50 -18.64 -26.63
N PRO A 95 16.52 -18.09 -25.94
CA PRO A 95 17.83 -18.72 -25.86
C PRO A 95 17.77 -19.99 -25.00
N PRO A 96 18.73 -20.92 -25.15
CA PRO A 96 18.73 -22.23 -24.48
C PRO A 96 18.77 -22.18 -22.94
N GLY A 97 19.04 -21.00 -22.35
CA GLY A 97 18.99 -20.77 -20.90
C GLY A 97 17.63 -20.35 -20.34
N CYS A 98 16.57 -20.31 -21.16
CA CYS A 98 15.25 -19.89 -20.70
C CYS A 98 14.61 -20.95 -19.78
N PRO A 99 14.18 -20.57 -18.56
CA PRO A 99 13.48 -21.49 -17.66
C PRO A 99 12.15 -21.99 -18.25
N ARG A 100 11.83 -23.28 -18.05
CA ARG A 100 10.63 -23.93 -18.60
C ARG A 100 9.31 -23.27 -18.18
N ASN A 101 9.26 -22.68 -16.98
CA ASN A 101 8.05 -22.07 -16.41
C ASN A 101 8.01 -20.55 -16.60
N ARG A 102 8.80 -19.99 -17.52
CA ARG A 102 8.85 -18.55 -17.77
C ARG A 102 8.75 -18.25 -19.26
N THR A 103 8.11 -17.12 -19.57
CA THR A 103 7.99 -16.60 -20.94
C THR A 103 9.21 -15.74 -21.24
N PHE A 104 9.90 -16.05 -22.33
CA PHE A 104 10.99 -15.21 -22.83
C PHE A 104 10.45 -13.86 -23.31
N VAL A 105 11.13 -12.77 -22.96
CA VAL A 105 10.74 -11.42 -23.39
C VAL A 105 11.79 -10.85 -24.36
N PRO A 106 11.44 -10.73 -25.64
CA PRO A 106 12.26 -10.08 -26.68
C PRO A 106 12.63 -8.65 -26.30
N ARG A 107 13.76 -8.16 -26.82
CA ARG A 107 14.31 -6.85 -26.43
C ARG A 107 13.31 -5.70 -26.61
N GLU A 108 12.53 -5.74 -27.68
CA GLU A 108 11.53 -4.73 -28.03
C GLU A 108 10.39 -4.60 -27.01
N CYS A 109 9.99 -5.69 -26.36
CA CYS A 109 8.87 -5.70 -25.41
C CYS A 109 9.29 -5.36 -23.97
N ARG A 110 10.60 -5.41 -23.64
CA ARG A 110 11.10 -5.28 -22.25
C ARG A 110 10.70 -3.95 -21.61
N GLN A 111 10.83 -2.84 -22.33
CA GLN A 111 10.54 -1.52 -21.78
C GLN A 111 9.04 -1.33 -21.52
N ALA A 112 8.18 -1.78 -22.45
CA ALA A 112 6.73 -1.75 -22.28
C ALA A 112 6.29 -2.60 -21.08
N LEU A 113 6.87 -3.80 -20.92
CA LEU A 113 6.64 -4.68 -19.78
C LEU A 113 7.04 -4.03 -18.45
N LEU A 114 8.25 -3.48 -18.38
CA LEU A 114 8.75 -2.84 -17.17
C LEU A 114 7.89 -1.64 -16.79
N LYS A 115 7.48 -0.83 -17.77
CA LYS A 115 6.57 0.30 -17.54
C LYS A 115 5.22 -0.16 -16.99
N ALA A 116 4.59 -1.13 -17.64
CA ALA A 116 3.28 -1.63 -17.21
C ALA A 116 3.31 -2.28 -15.82
N VAL A 117 4.41 -2.95 -15.46
CA VAL A 117 4.59 -3.51 -14.10
C VAL A 117 4.95 -2.42 -13.07
N HIS A 118 5.75 -1.43 -13.44
CA HIS A 118 6.22 -0.39 -12.52
C HIS A 118 5.16 0.68 -12.21
N GLU A 119 4.27 0.96 -13.16
CA GLU A 119 3.23 2.01 -13.10
C GLU A 119 1.84 1.47 -12.71
N VAL A 120 1.73 0.22 -12.23
CA VAL A 120 0.43 -0.39 -11.89
C VAL A 120 -0.40 0.56 -11.01
N PRO A 121 -1.64 0.89 -11.42
CA PRO A 121 -2.51 1.78 -10.66
C PRO A 121 -2.61 1.33 -9.19
N GLY A 122 -2.34 2.25 -8.27
CA GLY A 122 -2.36 1.99 -6.82
C GLY A 122 -1.07 1.40 -6.23
N SER A 123 -0.02 1.16 -7.03
CA SER A 123 1.24 0.54 -6.57
C SER A 123 2.39 1.52 -6.32
N GLY A 124 2.22 2.81 -6.67
CA GLY A 124 3.14 3.90 -6.33
C GLY A 124 4.61 3.66 -6.67
N HIS A 125 4.93 3.56 -7.97
CA HIS A 125 6.31 3.40 -8.49
C HIS A 125 7.13 2.34 -7.76
N LEU A 126 6.87 1.08 -8.10
CA LEU A 126 7.50 -0.05 -7.43
C LEU A 126 9.04 0.04 -7.46
N GLY A 127 9.65 -0.08 -6.28
CA GLY A 127 11.10 -0.12 -6.14
C GLY A 127 11.73 -1.36 -6.79
N ARG A 128 13.06 -1.31 -7.01
CA ARG A 128 13.85 -2.30 -7.77
C ARG A 128 13.54 -3.76 -7.41
N ARG A 129 13.53 -4.09 -6.11
CA ARG A 129 13.32 -5.45 -5.61
C ARG A 129 11.92 -5.97 -5.94
N GLN A 130 10.91 -5.12 -5.81
CA GLN A 130 9.51 -5.49 -6.03
C GLN A 130 9.20 -5.64 -7.52
N THR A 131 9.69 -4.70 -8.34
CA THR A 131 9.59 -4.78 -9.81
C THR A 131 10.24 -6.06 -10.33
N LEU A 132 11.46 -6.37 -9.86
CA LEU A 132 12.15 -7.60 -10.25
C LEU A 132 11.35 -8.85 -9.88
N ARG A 133 10.82 -8.90 -8.64
CA ARG A 133 10.02 -10.03 -8.14
C ARG A 133 8.78 -10.29 -9.00
N LEU A 134 8.05 -9.24 -9.35
CA LEU A 134 6.84 -9.34 -10.18
C LEU A 134 7.15 -9.82 -11.60
N VAL A 135 8.14 -9.21 -12.24
CA VAL A 135 8.56 -9.58 -13.60
C VAL A 135 9.06 -11.02 -13.63
N GLN A 136 9.93 -11.42 -12.69
CA GLN A 136 10.48 -12.78 -12.60
C GLN A 136 9.46 -13.86 -12.29
N GLY A 137 8.26 -13.50 -11.83
CA GLY A 137 7.17 -14.44 -11.57
C GLY A 137 6.68 -15.15 -12.83
N ARG A 138 6.71 -14.48 -13.98
CA ARG A 138 6.18 -15.00 -15.25
C ARG A 138 7.13 -14.83 -16.44
N TYR A 139 8.02 -13.85 -16.39
CA TYR A 139 8.85 -13.44 -17.52
C TYR A 139 10.33 -13.67 -17.26
N TRP A 140 11.13 -13.76 -18.33
CA TRP A 140 12.57 -13.94 -18.25
C TRP A 140 13.31 -13.40 -19.47
N TRP A 141 14.52 -12.85 -19.25
CA TRP A 141 15.52 -12.60 -20.29
C TRP A 141 16.93 -12.58 -19.68
N PRO A 142 18.00 -12.79 -20.47
CA PRO A 142 19.37 -12.69 -19.98
C PRO A 142 19.64 -11.29 -19.40
N GLY A 143 20.20 -11.23 -18.19
CA GLY A 143 20.55 -9.96 -17.54
C GLY A 143 19.38 -9.14 -17.01
N MET A 144 18.18 -9.72 -16.85
CA MET A 144 16.98 -8.96 -16.46
C MET A 144 17.09 -8.17 -15.16
N SER A 145 17.88 -8.65 -14.19
CA SER A 145 18.13 -7.90 -12.94
C SER A 145 18.78 -6.54 -13.20
N ASN A 146 19.73 -6.48 -14.13
CA ASN A 146 20.41 -5.26 -14.51
C ASN A 146 19.46 -4.33 -15.27
N THR A 147 18.72 -4.87 -16.24
CA THR A 147 17.71 -4.10 -17.00
C THR A 147 16.64 -3.48 -16.09
N VAL A 148 16.12 -4.25 -15.12
CA VAL A 148 15.16 -3.74 -14.13
C VAL A 148 15.79 -2.67 -13.26
N SER A 149 17.04 -2.87 -12.82
CA SER A 149 17.76 -1.91 -11.99
C SER A 149 17.99 -0.58 -12.71
N GLU A 150 18.38 -0.61 -13.98
CA GLU A 150 18.56 0.57 -14.81
C GLU A 150 17.24 1.30 -15.06
N PHE A 151 16.18 0.56 -15.35
CA PHE A 151 14.86 1.13 -15.57
C PHE A 151 14.34 1.88 -14.33
N VAL A 152 14.36 1.23 -13.16
CA VAL A 152 13.87 1.83 -11.91
C VAL A 152 14.75 3.01 -11.48
N ARG A 153 16.08 2.94 -11.68
CA ARG A 153 16.99 4.06 -11.41
C ARG A 153 16.72 5.28 -12.29
N GLY A 154 16.19 5.07 -13.50
CA GLY A 154 15.78 6.15 -14.40
C GLY A 154 14.40 6.73 -14.11
N CYS A 155 13.67 6.21 -13.11
CA CYS A 155 12.41 6.78 -12.67
C CYS A 155 12.68 8.03 -11.82
N ASN A 156 12.02 9.15 -12.15
CA ASN A 156 12.20 10.45 -11.50
C ASN A 156 11.06 10.81 -10.54
N ILE A 157 10.29 9.82 -10.07
CA ILE A 157 9.12 10.00 -9.21
C ILE A 157 9.46 9.61 -7.78
#